data_AF-A0A8C0UF46-F1
#
_entry.id   AF-A0A8C0UF46-F1
#
_cell.length_a   1.000
_cell.length_b   1.000
_cell.length_c   1.000
_cell.angle_alpha   90.00
_cell.angle_beta   90.00
_cell.angle_gamma   90.00
#
_symmetry.space_group_name_H-M   'P 1'
#
loop_
_entity.id
_entity.type
_entity.pdbx_description
1 polymer ?
#
loop_
_entity_poly.entity_id
_entity_poly.type
_entity_poly.pdbx_seq_one_letter_code
_entity_poly.pdbx_strand_id
1 'polypeptide(L)'
;MQCDFCIKKDIPAVNFIIHEIHCRRNIEICPYCSDSIPKSEMKNHIESEHVQVTCKCRMKMENSLLKDHEVEEAQGGRGSLLCCPVFIQHGWLCLL
;
A
#
# COMPACT_ATOMS: atom_id res chain seq x y z
N MET A 1 -7.43 -22.55 11.71
CA MET A 1 -5.99 -22.30 11.49
C MET A 1 -5.83 -20.96 10.80
N GLN A 2 -4.75 -20.23 11.06
CA GLN A 2 -4.42 -18.96 10.40
C GLN A 2 -3.28 -19.20 9.40
N CYS A 3 -3.34 -18.55 8.24
CA CYS A 3 -2.29 -18.59 7.23
C CYS A 3 -1.48 -17.29 7.28
N ASP A 4 -0.16 -17.39 7.23
CA ASP A 4 0.74 -16.24 7.29
C ASP A 4 0.78 -15.44 5.98
N PHE A 5 0.35 -16.06 4.88
CA PHE A 5 0.44 -15.48 3.53
C PHE A 5 -0.86 -14.87 3.05
N CYS A 6 -1.97 -14.96 3.79
CA CYS A 6 -3.21 -14.32 3.36
C CYS A 6 -4.10 -13.90 4.52
N ILE A 7 -5.03 -12.98 4.25
CA ILE A 7 -5.91 -12.40 5.27
C ILE A 7 -7.03 -13.34 5.74
N LYS A 8 -7.20 -14.52 5.10
CA LYS A 8 -8.27 -15.46 5.46
C LYS A 8 -8.02 -16.05 6.84
N LYS A 9 -8.97 -15.81 7.73
CA LYS A 9 -9.02 -16.41 9.07
C LYS A 9 -9.83 -17.71 9.03
N ASP A 10 -9.68 -18.50 10.08
CA ASP A 10 -10.52 -19.69 10.35
C ASP A 10 -10.48 -20.79 9.27
N ILE A 11 -9.32 -21.02 8.67
CA ILE A 11 -9.13 -22.11 7.70
C ILE A 11 -9.29 -23.46 8.45
N PRO A 12 -10.21 -24.35 8.01
CA PRO A 12 -10.38 -25.67 8.63
C PRO A 12 -9.09 -26.48 8.59
N ALA A 13 -8.77 -27.19 9.68
CA ALA A 13 -7.53 -27.97 9.80
C ALA A 13 -7.35 -28.98 8.64
N VAL A 14 -8.43 -29.64 8.23
CA VAL A 14 -8.44 -30.60 7.10
C VAL A 14 -8.01 -29.99 5.77
N ASN A 15 -8.26 -28.68 5.57
CA ASN A 15 -7.95 -27.98 4.33
C ASN A 15 -6.67 -27.13 4.45
N PHE A 16 -6.07 -27.04 5.63
CA PHE A 16 -5.00 -26.09 5.91
C PHE A 16 -3.75 -26.37 5.08
N ILE A 17 -3.31 -27.63 4.98
CA ILE A 17 -2.10 -27.99 4.22
C ILE A 17 -2.21 -27.58 2.75
N ILE A 18 -3.36 -27.88 2.12
CA ILE A 18 -3.61 -27.52 0.72
C ILE A 18 -3.65 -26.00 0.58
N HIS A 19 -4.37 -25.31 1.48
CA HIS A 19 -4.44 -23.86 1.50
C HIS A 19 -3.07 -23.20 1.65
N GLU A 20 -2.25 -23.65 2.60
CA GLU A 20 -0.91 -23.12 2.86
C GLU A 20 -0.02 -23.24 1.62
N ILE A 21 -0.04 -24.39 0.96
CA ILE A 21 0.71 -24.61 -0.29
C ILE A 21 0.25 -23.64 -1.39
N HIS A 22 -1.06 -23.44 -1.54
CA HIS A 22 -1.61 -22.50 -2.52
C HIS A 22 -1.23 -21.06 -2.21
N CYS A 23 -1.40 -20.63 -0.96
CA CYS A 23 -1.12 -19.25 -0.56
C CYS A 23 0.37 -18.95 -0.63
N ARG A 24 1.25 -19.83 -0.15
CA ARG A 24 2.71 -19.65 -0.24
C ARG A 24 3.21 -19.49 -1.67
N ARG A 25 2.59 -20.20 -2.63
CA ARG A 25 3.01 -20.13 -4.03
C ARG A 25 2.48 -18.91 -4.76
N ASN A 26 1.27 -18.47 -4.42
CA ASN A 26 0.51 -17.51 -5.24
C ASN A 26 0.31 -16.13 -4.61
N ILE A 27 0.58 -15.98 -3.31
CA ILE A 27 0.50 -14.70 -2.62
C ILE A 27 1.92 -14.22 -2.35
N GLU A 28 2.11 -12.91 -2.46
CA GLU A 28 3.32 -12.21 -2.06
C GLU A 28 2.96 -10.97 -1.25
N ILE A 29 3.91 -10.48 -0.45
CA ILE A 29 3.71 -9.32 0.40
C ILE A 29 4.23 -8.09 -0.34
N CYS A 30 3.40 -7.05 -0.47
CA CYS A 30 3.79 -5.80 -1.10
C CYS A 30 4.95 -5.16 -0.32
N PRO A 31 6.05 -4.77 -0.99
CA PRO A 31 7.20 -4.18 -0.30
C PRO A 31 6.93 -2.75 0.20
N TYR A 32 5.86 -2.09 -0.26
CA TYR A 32 5.53 -0.71 0.09
C TYR A 32 4.53 -0.62 1.25
N CYS A 33 3.43 -1.36 1.18
CA CYS A 33 2.37 -1.33 2.22
C CYS A 33 2.29 -2.59 3.09
N SER A 34 3.07 -3.64 2.82
CA SER A 34 3.02 -4.94 3.51
C SER A 34 1.70 -5.71 3.35
N ASP A 35 0.85 -5.35 2.39
CA ASP A 35 -0.37 -6.10 2.09
C ASP A 35 -0.09 -7.42 1.39
N SER A 36 -0.93 -8.42 1.66
CA SER A 36 -0.87 -9.73 0.99
C SER A 36 -1.61 -9.68 -0.35
N ILE A 37 -0.86 -9.69 -1.45
CA ILE A 37 -1.40 -9.51 -2.81
C ILE A 37 -1.13 -10.78 -3.66
N PRO A 38 -2.09 -11.26 -4.46
CA PRO A 38 -1.81 -12.31 -5.44
C PRO A 38 -0.70 -11.88 -6.40
N LYS A 39 0.25 -12.77 -6.68
CA LYS A 39 1.39 -12.47 -7.58
C LYS A 39 0.97 -11.99 -8.97
N SER A 40 -0.16 -12.51 -9.47
CA SER A 40 -0.74 -12.08 -10.75
C SER A 40 -1.24 -10.63 -10.73
N GLU A 41 -1.59 -10.11 -9.56
CA GLU A 41 -2.18 -8.78 -9.34
C GLU A 41 -1.16 -7.75 -8.87
N MET A 42 0.00 -8.17 -8.34
CA MET A 42 0.99 -7.26 -7.73
C MET A 42 1.43 -6.13 -8.64
N LYS A 43 1.67 -6.43 -9.92
CA LYS A 43 2.03 -5.39 -10.89
C LYS A 43 0.96 -4.30 -10.96
N ASN A 44 -0.31 -4.71 -11.09
CA ASN A 44 -1.43 -3.77 -11.17
C ASN A 44 -1.58 -2.99 -9.85
N HIS A 45 -1.42 -3.65 -8.70
CA HIS A 45 -1.46 -3.01 -7.39
C HIS A 45 -0.38 -1.93 -7.25
N ILE A 46 0.86 -2.20 -7.67
CA ILE A 46 1.94 -1.19 -7.64
C ILE A 46 1.62 -0.03 -8.58
N GLU A 47 1.16 -0.33 -9.80
CA GLU A 47 0.81 0.69 -10.80
C GLU A 47 -0.43 1.52 -10.41
N SER A 48 -1.36 0.97 -9.62
CA SER A 48 -2.57 1.67 -9.19
C SER A 48 -2.41 2.40 -7.87
N GLU A 49 -1.70 1.85 -6.89
CA GLU A 49 -1.64 2.39 -5.53
C GLU A 49 -0.32 3.13 -5.26
N HIS A 50 0.81 2.59 -5.75
CA HIS A 50 2.16 3.04 -5.40
C HIS A 50 2.86 3.87 -6.49
N VAL A 51 2.17 4.14 -7.60
CA VAL A 51 2.71 5.01 -8.65
C VAL A 51 2.86 6.45 -8.13
N GLN A 52 4.02 7.07 -8.38
CA GLN A 52 4.23 8.48 -8.07
C GLN A 52 3.46 9.37 -9.04
N VAL A 53 2.58 10.18 -8.48
CA VAL A 53 1.77 11.17 -9.18
C VAL A 53 2.10 12.57 -8.69
N THR A 54 1.96 13.55 -9.58
CA THR A 54 2.12 14.96 -9.21
C THR A 54 0.75 15.56 -8.95
N CYS A 55 0.49 15.97 -7.70
CA CYS A 55 -0.71 16.71 -7.36
C CYS A 55 -0.73 18.08 -8.05
N LYS A 56 -1.92 18.69 -8.17
CA LYS A 56 -2.09 20.07 -8.68
C LYS A 56 -1.30 21.11 -7.87
N CYS A 57 -1.02 20.83 -6.60
CA CYS A 57 -0.13 21.64 -5.74
C CYS A 57 1.36 21.50 -6.09
N ARG A 58 1.70 20.71 -7.12
CA ARG A 58 3.04 20.37 -7.62
C ARG A 58 3.87 19.42 -6.74
N MET A 59 3.29 18.83 -5.70
CA MET A 59 3.96 17.80 -4.91
C MET A 59 3.87 16.42 -5.55
N LYS A 60 4.92 15.63 -5.37
CA LYS A 60 4.96 14.22 -5.76
C LYS A 60 4.57 13.34 -4.58
N MET A 61 3.67 12.40 -4.80
CA MET A 61 3.22 11.43 -3.79
C MET A 61 2.70 10.16 -4.45
N GLU A 62 2.45 9.11 -3.67
CA GLU A 62 1.79 7.89 -4.17
C GLU A 62 0.31 8.14 -4.49
N ASN A 63 -0.21 7.38 -5.45
CA ASN A 63 -1.60 7.53 -5.90
C ASN A 63 -2.63 7.18 -4.82
N SER A 64 -2.33 6.22 -3.94
CA SER A 64 -3.17 5.89 -2.79
C SER A 64 -3.37 7.10 -1.86
N LEU A 65 -2.30 7.86 -1.62
CA LEU A 65 -2.29 9.05 -0.75
C LEU A 65 -2.91 10.28 -1.42
N LEU A 66 -2.88 10.37 -2.76
CA LEU A 66 -3.41 11.52 -3.48
C LEU A 66 -4.91 11.73 -3.21
N LYS A 67 -5.68 10.63 -3.10
CA LYS A 67 -7.13 10.69 -2.88
C LYS A 67 -7.48 11.37 -1.56
N ASP A 68 -6.77 11.01 -0.49
CA ASP A 68 -6.97 11.60 0.83
C ASP A 68 -6.53 13.07 0.83
N HIS A 69 -5.38 13.35 0.21
CA HIS A 69 -4.85 14.71 0.07
C HIS A 69 -5.82 15.66 -0.67
N GLU A 70 -6.40 15.24 -1.80
CA GLU A 70 -7.35 16.08 -2.54
C GLU A 70 -8.63 16.37 -1.75
N VAL A 71 -9.05 15.45 -0.87
CA VAL A 71 -10.22 15.62 0.00
C VAL A 71 -9.95 16.59 1.15
N GLU A 72 -8.75 16.55 1.73
CA GLU A 72 -8.32 17.48 2.78
C GLU A 72 -8.12 18.90 2.23
N GLU A 73 -7.47 19.04 1.07
CA GLU A 73 -7.27 20.34 0.40
C GLU A 73 -8.61 21.00 0.02
N ALA A 74 -9.62 20.21 -0.36
CA ALA A 74 -10.95 20.72 -0.66
C ALA A 74 -11.70 21.26 0.57
N GLN A 75 -11.33 20.81 1.78
CA GLN A 75 -11.96 21.21 3.04
C GLN A 75 -11.19 22.30 3.79
N GLY A 76 -9.92 22.54 3.45
CA GLY A 76 -9.02 23.50 4.09
C GLY A 76 -8.78 24.77 3.27
N GLY A 77 -9.72 25.72 3.29
CA GLY A 77 -9.50 27.06 2.76
C GLY A 77 -8.44 27.83 3.55
N ARG A 78 -7.38 28.28 2.85
CA ARG A 78 -6.35 29.26 3.26
C ARG A 78 -5.47 28.87 4.46
N GLY A 79 -4.19 28.63 4.15
CA GLY A 79 -3.08 29.08 4.98
C GLY A 79 -2.94 28.37 6.32
N SER A 80 -2.29 27.21 6.31
CA SER A 80 -1.56 26.71 7.47
C SER A 80 -0.24 26.19 6.96
N LEU A 81 0.87 26.79 7.44
CA LEU A 81 2.26 26.44 7.15
C LEU A 81 2.68 25.04 7.68
N LEU A 82 1.73 24.11 7.76
CA LEU A 82 1.98 22.69 7.98
C LEU A 82 1.85 21.99 6.62
N CYS A 83 2.56 22.49 5.60
CA CYS A 83 2.50 21.89 4.28
C CYS A 83 3.19 20.52 4.31
N CYS A 84 2.35 19.50 4.44
CA CYS A 84 2.58 18.12 4.02
C CYS A 84 3.59 17.32 4.86
N PRO A 85 3.18 16.81 6.03
CA PRO A 85 3.87 15.69 6.64
C PRO A 85 3.33 14.40 6.01
N VAL A 86 3.92 13.89 4.93
CA VAL A 86 3.85 12.44 4.70
C VAL A 86 5.23 11.88 4.48
N PHE A 87 5.63 11.16 5.54
CA PHE A 87 6.77 10.29 5.66
C PHE A 87 6.95 9.40 4.44
N ILE A 88 8.17 9.43 3.90
CA ILE A 88 8.70 8.40 3.02
C ILE A 88 8.73 7.09 3.79
N GLN A 89 7.93 6.11 3.40
CA GLN A 89 8.03 4.77 3.95
C GLN A 89 9.23 4.05 3.29
N HIS A 90 10.35 4.09 4.02
CA HIS A 90 11.59 3.31 3.93
C HIS A 90 12.67 3.69 2.92
N GLY A 91 13.61 4.52 3.40
CA GLY A 91 14.98 4.59 2.89
C GLY A 91 15.77 5.69 3.61
N TRP A 92 16.55 5.32 4.63
CA TRP A 92 17.59 6.22 5.16
C TRP A 92 18.51 6.67 4.02
N LEU A 93 18.93 7.94 4.09
CA LEU A 93 19.91 8.67 3.24
C LEU A 93 19.34 9.48 2.06
N CYS A 94 19.04 10.75 2.34
CA CYS A 94 19.46 11.83 1.45
C CYS A 94 20.14 12.91 2.30
N LEU A 95 21.40 12.66 2.65
CA LEU A 95 22.35 13.74 2.97
C LEU A 95 22.87 14.23 1.62
N LEU A 96 22.43 15.42 1.22
CA LEU A 96 23.16 16.52 0.57
C LEU A 96 22.17 17.44 -0.18
#